data_AF-A0A848Z4V7-F1
#
_entry.id   AF-A0A848Z4V7-F1
#
_cell.length_a   1.000
_cell.length_b   1.000
_cell.length_c   1.000
_cell.angle_alpha   90.00
_cell.angle_beta   90.00
_cell.angle_gamma   90.00
#
_symmetry.space_group_name_H-M   'P 1'
#
loop_
_entity.id
_entity.type
_entity.pdbx_description
1 polymer ?
#
loop_
_entity_poly.entity_id
_entity_poly.type
_entity_poly.pdbx_seq_one_letter_code
_entity_poly.pdbx_strand_id
1 'polypeptide(L)'
;MLLLSISVVLPYRGVFPRRTFFNRTRGSLVSGQGDDMQKIFDRVDTAAGERTWQRIPGRVAGPMAATMLLGLVLTTPALGQLATDDEAYHRDYIYGAPAAPTEAWTLVSGGRFYDNWMSALEVNAPAGTHPAYPSTGRQSGASTWRCKECHGWDYRGAAGKYGSGSHATGIAGIDGMVGADPDAIVRILRGSTHGFTESILPADAAERLARFVSAGQHDTNAYIDFDSGEVRGDPGRGASVFQTVCAACHGFEGRALNWGSSEEPGYVGTEAQANPWEVLHKIRNGHPGVEMISLRAFDIQIAVDVLAYARTLPAK
;
A
#
# COMPACT_ATOMS: atom_id res chain seq x y z
N MET A 1 35.46 -17.90 36.48
CA MET A 1 35.02 -16.89 35.50
C MET A 1 33.64 -16.43 35.94
N LEU A 2 33.58 -15.40 36.80
CA LEU A 2 32.36 -14.86 37.39
C LEU A 2 31.72 -13.88 36.39
N LEU A 3 30.46 -14.07 36.03
CA LEU A 3 29.66 -13.11 35.27
C LEU A 3 28.84 -12.27 36.27
N LEU A 4 29.19 -10.98 36.39
CA LEU A 4 28.39 -9.99 37.09
C LEU A 4 27.15 -9.66 36.26
N SER A 5 25.98 -9.85 36.87
CA SER A 5 24.68 -9.41 36.35
C SER A 5 24.41 -8.01 36.91
N ILE A 6 24.31 -6.99 36.05
CA ILE A 6 23.90 -5.64 36.47
C ILE A 6 22.42 -5.48 36.12
N SER A 7 21.56 -5.66 37.12
CA SER A 7 20.14 -5.31 37.05
C SER A 7 19.97 -3.86 37.52
N VAL A 8 19.66 -2.94 36.61
CA VAL A 8 19.22 -1.59 36.97
C VAL A 8 17.71 -1.60 37.15
N VAL A 9 17.25 -1.54 38.40
CA VAL A 9 15.85 -1.35 38.76
C VAL A 9 15.62 0.15 38.94
N LEU A 10 14.84 0.76 38.06
CA LEU A 10 14.30 2.12 38.23
C LEU A 10 12.83 2.03 38.70
N PRO A 11 12.44 2.68 39.80
CA PRO A 11 11.05 2.68 40.25
C PRO A 11 10.24 3.74 39.49
N TYR A 12 9.40 3.32 38.55
CA TYR A 12 8.40 4.20 37.94
C TYR A 12 7.10 4.17 38.76
N ARG A 13 6.82 5.26 39.49
CA ARG A 13 5.51 5.51 40.13
C ARG A 13 4.69 6.39 39.19
N GLY A 14 3.80 5.77 38.42
CA GLY A 14 2.79 6.46 37.61
C GLY A 14 1.38 5.99 37.98
N VAL A 15 0.61 6.89 38.57
CA VAL A 15 -0.80 6.70 38.96
C VAL A 15 -1.67 6.78 37.69
N PHE A 16 -2.39 5.71 37.35
CA PHE A 16 -3.44 5.74 36.31
C PHE A 16 -4.83 5.77 36.97
N PRO A 17 -5.72 6.73 36.63
CA PRO A 17 -7.11 6.63 37.02
C PRO A 17 -7.87 5.69 36.07
N ARG A 18 -8.54 4.68 36.64
CA ARG A 18 -9.52 3.84 35.95
C ARG A 18 -10.70 4.70 35.48
N ARG A 19 -11.12 4.54 34.23
CA ARG A 19 -12.49 4.86 33.79
C ARG A 19 -13.07 3.68 33.03
N THR A 20 -14.02 3.03 33.68
CA THR A 20 -14.99 2.07 33.12
C THR A 20 -16.18 2.83 32.52
N PHE A 21 -16.60 2.54 31.28
CA PHE A 21 -17.98 2.68 30.79
C PHE A 21 -18.14 1.74 29.58
N PHE A 22 -18.87 0.62 29.70
CA PHE A 22 -20.32 0.41 29.53
C PHE A 22 -20.70 0.00 28.09
N ASN A 23 -21.21 -1.23 27.98
CA ASN A 23 -21.68 -1.91 26.79
C ASN A 23 -23.22 -1.79 26.70
N ARG A 24 -23.79 -1.52 25.51
CA ARG A 24 -25.18 -1.89 25.20
C ARG A 24 -25.50 -1.94 23.69
N THR A 25 -25.69 -3.18 23.21
CA THR A 25 -26.82 -3.74 22.41
C THR A 25 -27.24 -3.22 21.03
N ARG A 26 -27.15 -4.17 20.05
CA ARG A 26 -28.17 -4.80 19.15
C ARG A 26 -28.92 -4.01 18.05
N GLY A 27 -28.97 -4.67 16.88
CA GLY A 27 -30.03 -4.65 15.84
C GLY A 27 -29.52 -4.06 14.51
N SER A 28 -29.76 -4.58 13.31
CA SER A 28 -30.59 -5.66 12.75
C SER A 28 -30.06 -5.91 11.32
N LEU A 29 -30.10 -7.16 10.86
CA LEU A 29 -29.82 -7.58 9.49
C LEU A 29 -30.93 -7.10 8.55
N VAL A 30 -30.57 -6.59 7.36
CA VAL A 30 -31.44 -6.58 6.17
C VAL A 30 -30.59 -6.96 4.95
N SER A 31 -31.07 -7.98 4.26
CA SER A 31 -30.58 -8.57 3.02
C SER A 31 -30.81 -7.67 1.80
N GLY A 32 -29.84 -7.60 0.89
CA GLY A 32 -30.01 -7.08 -0.46
C GLY A 32 -28.87 -7.50 -1.39
N GLN A 33 -29.19 -8.39 -2.33
CA GLN A 33 -28.39 -8.75 -3.51
C GLN A 33 -27.85 -7.47 -4.18
N GLY A 34 -26.57 -7.36 -4.53
CA GLY A 34 -25.90 -8.16 -5.55
C GLY A 34 -26.08 -7.44 -6.89
N ASP A 35 -25.36 -6.30 -7.07
CA ASP A 35 -25.13 -5.64 -8.38
C ASP A 35 -24.29 -4.33 -8.30
N ASP A 36 -23.98 -3.78 -7.10
CA ASP A 36 -23.35 -2.44 -6.98
C ASP A 36 -21.87 -2.41 -6.57
N MET A 37 -21.13 -3.53 -6.64
CA MET A 37 -19.68 -3.55 -6.38
C MET A 37 -18.82 -3.09 -7.57
N GLN A 38 -19.41 -2.96 -8.76
CA GLN A 38 -18.66 -2.65 -9.99
C GLN A 38 -18.22 -1.17 -10.09
N LYS A 39 -18.84 -0.26 -9.33
CA LYS A 39 -18.53 1.19 -9.36
C LYS A 39 -17.37 1.62 -8.46
N ILE A 40 -16.85 0.70 -7.64
CA ILE A 40 -15.88 0.98 -6.57
C ILE A 40 -14.47 1.23 -7.13
N PHE A 41 -14.07 0.54 -8.20
CA PHE A 41 -12.71 0.64 -8.73
C PHE A 41 -12.48 1.87 -9.63
N ASP A 42 -13.52 2.38 -10.28
CA ASP A 42 -13.39 3.48 -11.25
C ASP A 42 -13.21 4.86 -10.60
N ARG A 43 -13.46 5.00 -9.28
CA ARG A 43 -13.45 6.31 -8.59
C ARG A 43 -12.22 6.63 -7.76
N VAL A 44 -11.40 5.63 -7.43
CA VAL A 44 -10.19 5.86 -6.61
C VAL A 44 -9.05 6.42 -7.47
N ASP A 45 -9.03 6.12 -8.78
CA ASP A 45 -7.93 6.52 -9.67
C ASP A 45 -8.12 7.90 -10.34
N THR A 46 -9.27 8.56 -10.19
CA THR A 46 -9.55 9.90 -10.79
C THR A 46 -9.34 11.08 -9.84
N ALA A 47 -8.94 10.86 -8.59
CA ALA A 47 -8.80 11.90 -7.58
C ALA A 47 -7.36 12.02 -7.03
N ALA A 48 -6.37 12.01 -7.93
CA ALA A 48 -5.07 12.60 -7.66
C ALA A 48 -5.19 14.13 -7.78
N GLY A 49 -5.85 14.72 -6.80
CA GLY A 49 -6.03 16.17 -6.66
C GLY A 49 -6.12 16.50 -5.18
N GLU A 50 -5.00 16.98 -4.64
CA GLU A 50 -4.86 17.71 -3.37
C GLU A 50 -5.87 17.36 -2.26
N ARG A 51 -5.51 16.42 -1.37
CA ARG A 51 -6.19 16.30 -0.08
C ARG A 51 -5.18 16.50 1.04
N THR A 52 -5.14 17.74 1.51
CA THR A 52 -4.47 18.16 2.73
C THR A 52 -5.12 17.45 3.93
N TRP A 53 -4.28 16.85 4.78
CA TRP A 53 -4.69 16.24 6.04
C TRP A 53 -5.24 17.31 7.00
N GLN A 54 -6.56 17.48 7.08
CA GLN A 54 -7.16 18.40 8.05
C GLN A 54 -7.25 17.74 9.44
N ARG A 55 -6.38 18.17 10.35
CA ARG A 55 -6.64 18.02 11.81
C ARG A 55 -7.75 18.99 12.21
N ILE A 56 -8.77 18.50 12.90
CA ILE A 56 -9.85 19.31 13.47
C ILE A 56 -9.36 19.94 14.80
N PRO A 57 -9.26 21.28 14.94
CA PRO A 57 -9.05 21.90 16.25
C PRO A 57 -10.40 22.30 16.87
N GLY A 58 -10.59 21.94 18.14
CA GLY A 58 -11.74 22.36 18.94
C GLY A 58 -11.76 23.87 19.20
N ARG A 59 -12.96 24.46 19.15
CA ARG A 59 -13.24 25.86 19.45
C ARG A 59 -13.16 26.15 20.95
N VAL A 60 -12.52 27.26 21.33
CA VAL A 60 -12.87 28.02 22.54
C VAL A 60 -12.77 29.51 22.23
N ALA A 61 -13.83 30.26 22.56
CA ALA A 61 -13.92 31.71 22.41
C ALA A 61 -13.94 32.38 23.79
N GLY A 62 -13.32 33.56 23.91
CA GLY A 62 -13.44 34.46 25.07
C GLY A 62 -12.32 35.52 25.14
N PRO A 63 -12.62 36.83 25.21
CA PRO A 63 -11.65 37.90 24.94
C PRO A 63 -10.99 38.44 26.20
N MET A 64 -9.69 38.77 26.19
CA MET A 64 -9.08 39.70 27.16
C MET A 64 -7.86 40.45 26.61
N ALA A 65 -7.93 41.77 26.80
CA ALA A 65 -6.85 42.72 27.09
C ALA A 65 -5.65 42.82 26.13
N ALA A 66 -5.66 43.88 25.32
CA ALA A 66 -4.50 44.40 24.62
C ALA A 66 -3.45 44.92 25.62
N THR A 67 -2.33 44.20 25.74
CA THR A 67 -1.13 44.68 26.44
C THR A 67 0.00 44.68 25.42
N MET A 68 0.59 45.85 25.16
CA MET A 68 1.78 46.02 24.32
C MET A 68 2.93 45.19 24.90
N LEU A 69 3.24 44.06 24.25
CA LEU A 69 4.47 43.31 24.46
C LEU A 69 5.48 43.71 23.38
N LEU A 70 6.60 44.28 23.82
CA LEU A 70 7.82 44.43 23.03
C LEU A 70 8.16 43.05 22.42
N GLY A 71 8.13 42.97 21.09
CA GLY A 71 8.44 41.77 20.34
C GLY A 71 9.92 41.42 20.46
N LEU A 72 10.26 40.53 21.40
CA LEU A 72 11.45 39.71 21.29
C LEU A 72 11.17 38.68 20.19
N VAL A 73 11.60 38.97 18.95
CA VAL A 73 11.65 37.96 17.89
C VAL A 73 12.74 36.97 18.28
N LEU A 74 12.37 35.99 19.11
CA LEU A 74 13.11 34.74 19.19
C LEU A 74 12.90 34.05 17.85
N THR A 75 13.85 34.24 16.93
CA THR A 75 13.97 33.33 15.80
C THR A 75 14.16 31.94 16.41
N THR A 76 13.23 31.03 16.17
CA THR A 76 13.33 29.63 16.57
C THR A 76 13.76 28.79 15.36
N PRO A 77 15.02 28.90 14.87
CA PRO A 77 15.47 28.11 13.73
C PRO A 77 15.46 26.60 14.05
N ALA A 78 15.57 26.22 15.33
CA ALA A 78 15.64 24.82 15.74
C ALA A 78 14.32 24.04 15.51
N LEU A 79 13.15 24.67 15.63
CA LEU A 79 11.87 23.97 15.39
C LEU A 79 11.57 23.80 13.90
N GLY A 80 11.98 24.75 13.07
CA GLY A 80 11.87 24.65 11.62
C GLY A 80 12.80 23.58 11.05
N GLN A 81 14.05 23.54 11.53
CA GLN A 81 15.04 22.55 11.10
C GLN A 81 14.62 21.11 11.43
N LEU A 82 14.10 20.87 12.65
CA LEU A 82 13.64 19.54 13.05
C LEU A 82 12.44 19.04 12.24
N ALA A 83 11.50 19.94 11.87
CA ALA A 83 10.38 19.56 11.03
C ALA A 83 10.80 19.25 9.57
N THR A 84 11.78 20.00 9.03
CA THR A 84 12.31 19.72 7.68
C THR A 84 13.13 18.43 7.61
N ASP A 85 13.83 18.09 8.69
CA ASP A 85 14.65 16.88 8.76
C ASP A 85 13.77 15.61 8.85
N ASP A 86 12.62 15.68 9.54
CA ASP A 86 11.64 14.59 9.64
C ASP A 86 10.96 14.32 8.28
N GLU A 87 10.48 15.37 7.60
CA GLU A 87 9.88 15.24 6.26
C GLU A 87 10.89 14.70 5.23
N ALA A 88 12.15 15.11 5.31
CA ALA A 88 13.20 14.59 4.44
C ALA A 88 13.47 13.10 4.66
N TYR A 89 13.47 12.64 5.93
CA TYR A 89 13.66 11.23 6.28
C TYR A 89 12.53 10.34 5.76
N HIS A 90 11.28 10.76 5.97
CA HIS A 90 10.10 10.06 5.48
C HIS A 90 10.12 9.94 3.95
N ARG A 91 10.48 11.02 3.26
CA ARG A 91 10.60 11.05 1.80
C ARG A 91 11.67 10.10 1.27
N ASP A 92 12.83 10.02 1.92
CA ASP A 92 13.92 9.11 1.53
C ASP A 92 13.53 7.64 1.71
N TYR A 93 12.76 7.30 2.75
CA TYR A 93 12.24 5.93 2.90
C TYR A 93 11.26 5.54 1.79
N ILE A 94 10.39 6.47 1.36
CA ILE A 94 9.35 6.18 0.36
C ILE A 94 9.93 6.13 -1.06
N TYR A 95 10.74 7.13 -1.44
CA TYR A 95 11.19 7.34 -2.83
C TYR A 95 12.69 7.12 -3.04
N GLY A 96 13.48 7.09 -1.97
CA GLY A 96 14.92 6.92 -2.03
C GLY A 96 15.36 5.48 -2.29
N ALA A 97 16.67 5.27 -2.26
CA ALA A 97 17.29 3.96 -2.40
C ALA A 97 18.44 3.83 -1.39
N PRO A 98 18.61 2.66 -0.73
CA PRO A 98 19.75 2.43 0.14
C PRO A 98 21.03 2.48 -0.68
N ALA A 99 22.13 2.95 -0.08
CA ALA A 99 23.44 3.03 -0.74
C ALA A 99 23.95 1.68 -1.28
N ALA A 100 23.54 0.57 -0.65
CA ALA A 100 23.80 -0.79 -1.10
C ALA A 100 22.49 -1.59 -1.14
N PRO A 101 21.74 -1.54 -2.25
CA PRO A 101 20.49 -2.30 -2.42
C PRO A 101 20.70 -3.80 -2.27
N THR A 102 19.92 -4.43 -1.39
CA THR A 102 19.82 -5.89 -1.34
C THR A 102 18.84 -6.38 -2.40
N GLU A 103 18.94 -7.65 -2.80
CA GLU A 103 18.00 -8.25 -3.76
C GLU A 103 16.55 -8.14 -3.25
N ALA A 104 16.31 -8.44 -1.97
CA ALA A 104 14.97 -8.33 -1.38
C ALA A 104 14.41 -6.91 -1.51
N TRP A 105 15.21 -5.88 -1.20
CA TRP A 105 14.79 -4.49 -1.35
C TRP A 105 14.54 -4.13 -2.83
N THR A 106 15.39 -4.59 -3.74
CA THR A 106 15.24 -4.38 -5.19
C THR A 106 13.91 -4.95 -5.71
N LEU A 107 13.56 -6.16 -5.30
CA LEU A 107 12.29 -6.80 -5.66
C LEU A 107 11.08 -6.10 -5.02
N VAL A 108 11.21 -5.59 -3.80
CA VAL A 108 10.17 -4.76 -3.15
C VAL A 108 9.92 -3.49 -3.96
N SER A 109 10.99 -2.77 -4.34
CA SER A 109 10.90 -1.56 -5.15
C SER A 109 10.24 -1.85 -6.50
N GLY A 110 10.65 -2.91 -7.19
CA GLY A 110 10.03 -3.33 -8.45
C GLY A 110 8.56 -3.73 -8.31
N GLY A 111 8.17 -4.36 -7.19
CA GLY A 111 6.78 -4.66 -6.89
C GLY A 111 5.93 -3.41 -6.71
N ARG A 112 6.43 -2.40 -5.98
CA ARG A 112 5.76 -1.09 -5.87
C ARG A 112 5.59 -0.42 -7.24
N PHE A 113 6.59 -0.54 -8.12
CA PHE A 113 6.48 -0.04 -9.49
C PHE A 113 5.44 -0.79 -10.33
N TYR A 114 5.33 -2.10 -10.17
CA TYR A 114 4.31 -2.91 -10.83
C TYR A 114 2.88 -2.47 -10.45
N ASP A 115 2.66 -2.13 -9.18
CA ASP A 115 1.40 -1.55 -8.69
C ASP A 115 1.17 -0.15 -9.29
N ASN A 116 2.04 0.80 -8.93
CA ASN A 116 1.92 2.18 -9.35
C ASN A 116 3.28 2.89 -9.28
N TRP A 117 4.05 2.79 -10.36
CA TRP A 117 5.36 3.44 -10.49
C TRP A 117 5.31 4.96 -10.36
N MET A 118 4.20 5.61 -10.75
CA MET A 118 4.05 7.06 -10.66
C MET A 118 4.02 7.49 -9.19
N SER A 119 3.19 6.82 -8.38
CA SER A 119 3.15 7.04 -6.93
C SER A 119 4.44 6.63 -6.24
N ALA A 120 5.10 5.57 -6.69
CA ALA A 120 6.36 5.11 -6.09
C ALA A 120 7.59 5.97 -6.44
N LEU A 121 7.49 6.83 -7.46
CA LEU A 121 8.55 7.77 -7.86
C LEU A 121 8.18 9.24 -7.59
N GLU A 122 7.00 9.51 -7.04
CA GLU A 122 6.48 10.88 -6.84
C GLU A 122 6.44 11.70 -8.14
N VAL A 123 6.02 11.08 -9.25
CA VAL A 123 5.95 11.71 -10.57
C VAL A 123 4.52 11.81 -11.07
N ASN A 124 4.28 12.82 -11.91
CA ASN A 124 2.99 12.97 -12.58
C ASN A 124 2.78 11.85 -13.60
N ALA A 125 1.54 11.36 -13.68
CA ALA A 125 1.15 10.43 -14.72
C ALA A 125 1.32 11.04 -16.12
N PRO A 126 1.73 10.25 -17.13
CA PRO A 126 1.68 10.71 -18.51
C PRO A 126 0.25 11.10 -18.91
N ALA A 127 0.14 12.07 -19.82
CA ALA A 127 -1.17 12.55 -20.25
C ALA A 127 -1.92 11.49 -21.07
N GLY A 128 -3.23 11.38 -20.82
CA GLY A 128 -4.13 10.53 -21.58
C GLY A 128 -4.01 9.02 -21.26
N THR A 129 -4.70 8.22 -22.06
CA THR A 129 -4.68 6.76 -21.98
C THR A 129 -3.39 6.22 -22.58
N HIS A 130 -2.80 5.20 -21.96
CA HIS A 130 -1.61 4.53 -22.46
C HIS A 130 -1.85 4.01 -23.90
N PRO A 131 -0.98 4.29 -24.89
CA PRO A 131 -1.24 3.96 -26.30
C PRO A 131 -1.51 2.48 -26.59
N ALA A 132 -0.89 1.58 -25.83
CA ALA A 132 -1.14 0.13 -25.93
C ALA A 132 -2.36 -0.37 -25.13
N TYR A 133 -3.04 0.50 -24.38
CA TYR A 133 -4.27 0.10 -23.69
C TYR A 133 -5.37 -0.13 -24.73
N PRO A 134 -6.05 -1.30 -24.71
CA PRO A 134 -6.95 -1.69 -25.77
C PRO A 134 -8.21 -0.82 -25.79
N SER A 135 -8.72 -0.51 -26.98
CA SER A 135 -9.95 0.27 -27.15
C SER A 135 -11.21 -0.42 -26.59
N THR A 136 -11.16 -1.73 -26.41
CA THR A 136 -12.20 -2.53 -25.75
C THR A 136 -12.10 -2.52 -24.22
N GLY A 137 -10.99 -2.03 -23.66
CA GLY A 137 -10.80 -1.89 -22.22
C GLY A 137 -11.66 -0.76 -21.66
N ARG A 138 -12.03 -0.86 -20.37
CA ARG A 138 -12.95 0.10 -19.74
C ARG A 138 -12.29 1.23 -18.94
N GLN A 139 -10.99 1.10 -18.67
CA GLN A 139 -10.21 2.12 -17.97
C GLN A 139 -9.69 3.20 -18.93
N SER A 140 -9.30 4.35 -18.37
CA SER A 140 -8.75 5.48 -19.11
C SER A 140 -7.80 6.32 -18.25
N GLY A 141 -6.98 7.16 -18.88
CA GLY A 141 -6.09 8.08 -18.18
C GLY A 141 -5.00 7.36 -17.38
N ALA A 142 -4.62 7.93 -16.23
CA ALA A 142 -3.46 7.50 -15.44
C ALA A 142 -3.49 6.01 -15.04
N SER A 143 -4.66 5.43 -14.76
CA SER A 143 -4.77 4.02 -14.35
C SER A 143 -4.23 3.06 -15.42
N THR A 144 -4.39 3.42 -16.69
CA THR A 144 -3.92 2.61 -17.84
C THR A 144 -2.40 2.57 -17.99
N TRP A 145 -1.67 3.41 -17.26
CA TRP A 145 -0.19 3.41 -17.22
C TRP A 145 0.39 2.52 -16.12
N ARG A 146 -0.46 1.88 -15.30
CA ARG A 146 -0.04 0.95 -14.24
C ARG A 146 0.16 -0.45 -14.83
N CYS A 147 1.25 -1.12 -14.49
CA CYS A 147 1.55 -2.45 -15.03
C CYS A 147 0.46 -3.46 -14.65
N LYS A 148 0.01 -3.42 -13.40
CA LYS A 148 -1.10 -4.26 -12.91
C LYS A 148 -2.38 -4.09 -13.72
N GLU A 149 -2.61 -2.95 -14.37
CA GLU A 149 -3.86 -2.69 -15.06
C GLU A 149 -4.01 -3.54 -16.31
N CYS A 150 -2.90 -3.83 -16.99
CA CYS A 150 -2.90 -4.75 -18.13
C CYS A 150 -2.59 -6.19 -17.73
N HIS A 151 -1.70 -6.38 -16.75
CA HIS A 151 -1.12 -7.70 -16.42
C HIS A 151 -1.74 -8.39 -15.19
N GLY A 152 -2.68 -7.72 -14.51
CA GLY A 152 -3.47 -8.29 -13.41
C GLY A 152 -2.74 -8.39 -12.08
N TRP A 153 -3.50 -8.39 -10.98
CA TRP A 153 -2.94 -8.58 -9.64
C TRP A 153 -2.42 -9.98 -9.37
N ASP A 154 -2.91 -10.97 -10.13
CA ASP A 154 -2.47 -12.35 -10.08
C ASP A 154 -1.29 -12.65 -11.02
N TYR A 155 -0.79 -11.63 -11.73
CA TYR A 155 0.29 -11.66 -12.73
C TYR A 155 -0.05 -12.38 -14.04
N ARG A 156 -1.31 -12.82 -14.23
CA ARG A 156 -1.72 -13.69 -15.35
C ARG A 156 -2.52 -12.95 -16.43
N GLY A 157 -2.83 -11.67 -16.22
CA GLY A 157 -3.55 -10.83 -17.17
C GLY A 157 -4.86 -11.49 -17.64
N ALA A 158 -5.01 -11.63 -18.96
CA ALA A 158 -6.16 -12.25 -19.60
C ALA A 158 -6.36 -13.73 -19.25
N ALA A 159 -5.32 -14.46 -18.86
CA ALA A 159 -5.41 -15.84 -18.39
C ALA A 159 -5.72 -15.94 -16.89
N GLY A 160 -5.91 -14.79 -16.24
CA GLY A 160 -6.11 -14.66 -14.80
C GLY A 160 -7.39 -13.93 -14.43
N LYS A 161 -7.35 -13.24 -13.30
CA LYS A 161 -8.46 -12.43 -12.78
C LYS A 161 -8.89 -11.30 -13.68
N TYR A 162 -8.02 -10.86 -14.58
CA TYR A 162 -8.30 -9.83 -15.57
C TYR A 162 -8.73 -10.43 -16.92
N GLY A 163 -9.10 -11.72 -16.97
CA GLY A 163 -9.73 -12.33 -18.14
C GLY A 163 -11.16 -11.85 -18.40
N SER A 164 -11.82 -11.24 -17.40
CA SER A 164 -13.17 -10.68 -17.51
C SER A 164 -13.36 -9.48 -16.56
N GLY A 165 -14.54 -8.85 -16.59
CA GLY A 165 -14.87 -7.72 -15.73
C GLY A 165 -14.39 -6.36 -16.25
N SER A 166 -14.32 -5.37 -15.36
CA SER A 166 -13.97 -3.98 -15.70
C SER A 166 -12.49 -3.77 -16.05
N HIS A 167 -11.63 -4.69 -15.64
CA HIS A 167 -10.19 -4.64 -15.90
C HIS A 167 -9.75 -5.55 -17.06
N ALA A 168 -10.70 -6.13 -17.79
CA ALA A 168 -10.37 -7.00 -18.90
C ALA A 168 -9.74 -6.24 -20.07
N THR A 169 -8.51 -6.61 -20.41
CA THR A 169 -7.74 -6.04 -21.53
C THR A 169 -7.51 -7.04 -22.67
N GLY A 170 -7.54 -8.34 -22.38
CA GLY A 170 -7.09 -9.38 -23.33
C GLY A 170 -5.56 -9.48 -23.45
N ILE A 171 -4.79 -8.70 -22.66
CA ILE A 171 -3.33 -8.72 -22.64
C ILE A 171 -2.84 -9.84 -21.73
N ALA A 172 -1.78 -10.55 -22.15
CA ALA A 172 -1.18 -11.62 -21.36
C ALA A 172 -0.59 -11.11 -20.03
N GLY A 173 -0.50 -12.01 -19.05
CA GLY A 173 0.23 -11.79 -17.82
C GLY A 173 1.73 -11.62 -18.01
N ILE A 174 2.42 -11.35 -16.89
CA ILE A 174 3.89 -11.34 -16.83
C ILE A 174 4.46 -12.69 -16.37
N ASP A 175 3.63 -13.67 -16.01
CA ASP A 175 4.02 -14.98 -15.49
C ASP A 175 4.94 -15.76 -16.44
N GLY A 176 4.80 -15.56 -17.76
CA GLY A 176 5.71 -16.11 -18.77
C GLY A 176 7.14 -15.52 -18.77
N MET A 177 7.41 -14.47 -18.00
CA MET A 177 8.72 -13.81 -17.88
C MET A 177 9.49 -14.20 -16.63
N VAL A 178 8.96 -15.12 -15.80
CA VAL A 178 9.71 -15.63 -14.64
C VAL A 178 11.01 -16.29 -15.10
N GLY A 179 12.13 -15.86 -14.52
CA GLY A 179 13.48 -16.32 -14.86
C GLY A 179 14.06 -15.74 -16.15
N ALA A 180 13.35 -14.84 -16.86
CA ALA A 180 13.90 -14.16 -18.01
C ALA A 180 15.02 -13.18 -17.61
N ASP A 181 15.95 -12.91 -18.53
CA ASP A 181 17.02 -11.92 -18.34
C ASP A 181 16.42 -10.52 -18.08
N PRO A 182 16.73 -9.86 -16.94
CA PRO A 182 16.25 -8.51 -16.66
C PRO A 182 16.55 -7.50 -17.77
N ASP A 183 17.70 -7.60 -18.47
CA ASP A 183 18.03 -6.68 -19.57
C ASP A 183 17.10 -6.87 -20.78
N ALA A 184 16.64 -8.11 -21.02
CA ALA A 184 15.64 -8.40 -22.03
C ALA A 184 14.28 -7.79 -21.65
N ILE A 185 13.90 -7.86 -20.37
CA ILE A 185 12.67 -7.23 -19.88
C ILE A 185 12.75 -5.71 -19.99
N VAL A 186 13.89 -5.08 -19.64
CA VAL A 186 14.10 -3.64 -19.85
C VAL A 186 13.92 -3.28 -21.32
N ARG A 187 14.50 -4.05 -22.27
CA ARG A 187 14.28 -3.82 -23.71
C ARG A 187 12.80 -3.89 -24.10
N ILE A 188 12.02 -4.80 -23.50
CA ILE A 188 10.56 -4.89 -23.72
C ILE A 188 9.84 -3.65 -23.18
N LEU A 189 10.21 -3.16 -21.99
CA LEU A 189 9.65 -1.94 -21.39
C LEU A 189 9.96 -0.70 -22.24
N ARG A 190 11.17 -0.63 -22.82
CA ARG A 190 11.58 0.47 -23.72
C ARG A 190 10.99 0.37 -25.12
N GLY A 191 10.55 -0.82 -25.54
CA GLY A 191 10.00 -1.08 -26.88
C GLY A 191 8.72 -0.30 -27.16
N SER A 192 8.38 -0.16 -28.45
CA SER A 192 7.27 0.70 -28.91
C SER A 192 5.89 0.35 -28.35
N THR A 193 5.69 -0.89 -27.90
CA THR A 193 4.43 -1.32 -27.27
C THR A 193 4.24 -0.66 -25.90
N HIS A 194 5.25 -0.73 -25.03
CA HIS A 194 5.16 -0.13 -23.69
C HIS A 194 5.54 1.35 -23.72
N GLY A 195 6.59 1.71 -24.46
CA GLY A 195 7.01 3.09 -24.63
C GLY A 195 7.45 3.78 -23.34
N PHE A 196 7.84 3.02 -22.30
CA PHE A 196 8.47 3.62 -21.11
C PHE A 196 9.87 4.06 -21.51
N THR A 197 10.03 5.27 -22.04
CA THR A 197 11.35 5.86 -22.32
C THR A 197 12.06 6.24 -21.03
N GLU A 198 13.35 6.58 -21.10
CA GLU A 198 14.11 7.10 -19.93
C GLU A 198 13.46 8.31 -19.27
N SER A 199 12.75 9.15 -20.04
CA SER A 199 12.04 10.32 -19.50
C SER A 199 10.72 9.97 -18.78
N ILE A 200 10.16 8.78 -19.01
CA ILE A 200 8.93 8.32 -18.35
C ILE A 200 9.29 7.44 -17.15
N LEU A 201 10.18 6.47 -17.35
CA LEU A 201 10.64 5.56 -16.30
C LEU A 201 12.18 5.58 -16.29
N PRO A 202 12.84 6.17 -15.28
CA PRO A 202 14.31 6.19 -15.22
C PRO A 202 14.95 4.80 -15.28
N ALA A 203 16.18 4.71 -15.79
CA ALA A 203 16.92 3.46 -16.00
C ALA A 203 16.94 2.55 -14.77
N ASP A 204 17.22 3.10 -13.60
CA ASP A 204 17.29 2.37 -12.33
C ASP A 204 15.89 1.87 -11.88
N ALA A 205 14.83 2.62 -12.16
CA ALA A 205 13.46 2.16 -11.90
C ALA A 205 13.04 1.04 -12.86
N ALA A 206 13.41 1.17 -14.14
CA ALA A 206 13.17 0.13 -15.15
C ALA A 206 13.93 -1.16 -14.82
N GLU A 207 15.17 -1.08 -14.35
CA GLU A 207 15.94 -2.25 -13.91
C GLU A 207 15.29 -2.94 -12.71
N ARG A 208 14.89 -2.19 -11.68
CA ARG A 208 14.22 -2.73 -10.50
C ARG A 208 12.87 -3.39 -10.85
N LEU A 209 12.08 -2.76 -11.72
CA LEU A 209 10.85 -3.35 -12.24
C LEU A 209 11.13 -4.64 -13.03
N ALA A 210 12.15 -4.65 -13.89
CA ALA A 210 12.54 -5.83 -14.66
C ALA A 210 12.99 -6.99 -13.77
N ARG A 211 13.74 -6.70 -12.69
CA ARG A 211 14.10 -7.71 -11.68
C ARG A 211 12.88 -8.26 -10.96
N PHE A 212 11.89 -7.42 -10.64
CA PHE A 212 10.62 -7.90 -10.09
C PHE A 212 9.85 -8.79 -11.08
N VAL A 213 9.80 -8.42 -12.36
CA VAL A 213 9.17 -9.26 -13.38
C VAL A 213 9.92 -10.60 -13.52
N SER A 214 11.24 -10.61 -13.49
CA SER A 214 12.01 -11.86 -13.59
C SER A 214 11.91 -12.76 -12.35
N ALA A 215 12.08 -12.20 -11.15
CA ALA A 215 12.30 -12.96 -9.92
C ALA A 215 11.40 -12.55 -8.75
N GLY A 216 10.61 -11.50 -8.90
CA GLY A 216 9.76 -10.92 -7.85
C GLY A 216 8.32 -11.42 -7.83
N GLN A 217 7.88 -12.13 -8.87
CA GLN A 217 6.55 -12.73 -8.94
C GLN A 217 6.36 -13.84 -7.90
N HIS A 218 5.14 -14.36 -7.78
CA HIS A 218 4.81 -15.57 -7.04
C HIS A 218 3.61 -16.24 -7.70
N ASP A 219 3.54 -17.57 -7.63
CA ASP A 219 2.33 -18.28 -8.05
C ASP A 219 1.22 -18.00 -7.04
N THR A 220 0.31 -17.11 -7.42
CA THR A 220 -0.80 -16.70 -6.57
C THR A 220 -1.80 -17.84 -6.36
N ASN A 221 -1.94 -18.75 -7.33
CA ASN A 221 -2.84 -19.89 -7.25
C ASN A 221 -2.35 -20.96 -6.27
N ALA A 222 -1.08 -20.94 -5.87
CA ALA A 222 -0.59 -21.78 -4.78
C ALA A 222 -1.17 -21.36 -3.41
N TYR A 223 -1.47 -20.07 -3.23
CA TYR A 223 -1.86 -19.51 -1.92
C TYR A 223 -3.29 -18.99 -1.86
N ILE A 224 -3.87 -18.67 -3.00
CA ILE A 224 -5.23 -18.16 -3.11
C ILE A 224 -5.97 -19.07 -4.08
N ASP A 225 -7.11 -19.59 -3.67
CA ASP A 225 -7.98 -20.34 -4.56
C ASP A 225 -8.47 -19.45 -5.70
N PHE A 226 -8.27 -19.91 -6.93
CA PHE A 226 -8.54 -19.08 -8.09
C PHE A 226 -10.02 -18.68 -8.14
N ASP A 227 -10.96 -19.58 -7.94
CA ASP A 227 -12.38 -19.27 -8.13
C ASP A 227 -12.97 -18.52 -6.93
N SER A 228 -12.76 -19.04 -5.72
CA SER A 228 -13.38 -18.51 -4.49
C SER A 228 -12.62 -17.34 -3.87
N GLY A 229 -11.35 -17.15 -4.22
CA GLY A 229 -10.45 -16.24 -3.53
C GLY A 229 -10.09 -16.69 -2.12
N GLU A 230 -10.42 -17.91 -1.69
CA GLU A 230 -10.05 -18.47 -0.38
C GLU A 230 -8.53 -18.46 -0.19
N VAL A 231 -8.04 -17.99 0.95
CA VAL A 231 -6.61 -17.83 1.22
C VAL A 231 -6.12 -19.01 2.05
N ARG A 232 -5.11 -19.73 1.55
CA ARG A 232 -4.49 -20.90 2.19
C ARG A 232 -3.46 -20.49 3.24
N GLY A 233 -3.89 -19.66 4.19
CA GLY A 233 -3.09 -19.18 5.30
C GLY A 233 -3.69 -19.55 6.65
N ASP A 234 -2.87 -19.53 7.69
CA ASP A 234 -3.30 -19.70 9.08
C ASP A 234 -3.55 -18.31 9.72
N PRO A 235 -4.81 -17.95 9.99
CA PRO A 235 -5.13 -16.65 10.57
C PRO A 235 -4.58 -16.49 12.00
N GLY A 236 -4.31 -17.57 12.75
CA GLY A 236 -3.70 -17.50 14.08
C GLY A 236 -2.23 -17.08 14.02
N ARG A 237 -1.47 -17.62 13.05
CA ARG A 237 -0.11 -17.14 12.77
C ARG A 237 -0.11 -15.73 12.21
N GLY A 238 -1.04 -15.43 11.30
CA GLY A 238 -1.24 -14.11 10.73
C GLY A 238 -1.54 -13.04 11.78
N ALA A 239 -2.37 -13.35 12.78
CA ALA A 239 -2.71 -12.46 13.88
C ALA A 239 -1.46 -11.97 14.62
N SER A 240 -0.52 -12.87 14.90
CA SER A 240 0.71 -12.54 15.62
C SER A 240 1.53 -11.48 14.89
N VAL A 241 1.64 -11.60 13.56
CA VAL A 241 2.37 -10.64 12.73
C VAL A 241 1.57 -9.35 12.55
N PHE A 242 0.27 -9.44 12.25
CA PHE A 242 -0.55 -8.26 12.06
C PHE A 242 -0.58 -7.38 13.31
N GLN A 243 -0.80 -7.95 14.49
CA GLN A 243 -0.92 -7.21 15.75
C GLN A 243 0.40 -6.54 16.18
N THR A 244 1.54 -7.11 15.81
CA THR A 244 2.86 -6.59 16.21
C THR A 244 3.52 -5.70 15.17
N VAL A 245 3.17 -5.86 13.89
CA VAL A 245 3.83 -5.16 12.78
C VAL A 245 2.86 -4.23 12.05
N CYS A 246 1.67 -4.70 11.67
CA CYS A 246 0.74 -3.98 10.80
C CYS A 246 -0.20 -3.03 11.57
N ALA A 247 -0.62 -3.44 12.77
CA ALA A 247 -1.55 -2.69 13.61
C ALA A 247 -0.97 -1.37 14.12
N ALA A 248 0.35 -1.19 14.07
CA ALA A 248 1.00 0.09 14.36
C ALA A 248 0.49 1.23 13.48
N CYS A 249 0.13 0.93 12.23
CA CYS A 249 -0.44 1.90 11.28
C CYS A 249 -1.93 1.64 11.02
N HIS A 250 -2.34 0.37 10.89
CA HIS A 250 -3.71 0.01 10.52
C HIS A 250 -4.67 -0.10 11.71
N GLY A 251 -4.17 -0.07 12.95
CA GLY A 251 -4.92 -0.37 14.16
C GLY A 251 -5.25 -1.86 14.30
N PHE A 252 -5.58 -2.32 15.52
CA PHE A 252 -5.88 -3.73 15.78
C PHE A 252 -7.10 -4.24 15.00
N GLU A 253 -8.07 -3.37 14.73
CA GLU A 253 -9.26 -3.66 13.93
C GLU A 253 -9.05 -3.44 12.42
N GLY A 254 -7.87 -2.98 11.99
CA GLY A 254 -7.60 -2.68 10.57
C GLY A 254 -8.35 -1.47 10.01
N ARG A 255 -8.89 -0.59 10.86
CA ARG A 255 -9.75 0.55 10.50
C ARG A 255 -9.13 1.93 10.75
N ALA A 256 -7.86 1.99 11.18
CA ALA A 256 -7.23 3.29 11.50
C ALA A 256 -7.00 4.17 10.26
N LEU A 257 -6.92 3.57 9.08
CA LEU A 257 -6.77 4.25 7.80
C LEU A 257 -7.97 3.91 6.92
N ASN A 258 -8.68 4.93 6.42
CA ASN A 258 -9.76 4.77 5.46
C ASN A 258 -9.31 5.32 4.10
N TRP A 259 -9.23 4.46 3.09
CA TRP A 259 -8.91 4.84 1.70
C TRP A 259 -10.15 4.91 0.80
N GLY A 260 -11.34 4.70 1.36
CA GLY A 260 -12.62 4.96 0.73
C GLY A 260 -13.24 6.28 1.20
N SER A 261 -14.57 6.37 1.15
CA SER A 261 -15.33 7.49 1.72
C SER A 261 -15.90 7.15 3.10
N SER A 262 -16.59 8.08 3.74
CA SER A 262 -17.36 7.80 4.96
C SER A 262 -18.53 6.84 4.71
N GLU A 263 -19.10 6.87 3.51
CA GLU A 263 -20.25 6.05 3.10
C GLU A 263 -19.80 4.68 2.57
N GLU A 264 -18.64 4.62 1.94
CA GLU A 264 -18.03 3.40 1.40
C GLU A 264 -16.59 3.27 1.91
N PRO A 265 -16.40 2.87 3.17
CA PRO A 265 -15.08 2.82 3.76
C PRO A 265 -14.23 1.68 3.17
N GLY A 266 -13.00 2.03 2.83
CA GLY A 266 -11.93 1.11 2.45
C GLY A 266 -11.02 0.87 3.65
N TYR A 267 -11.13 -0.31 4.26
CA TYR A 267 -10.34 -0.77 5.41
C TYR A 267 -9.62 -2.06 5.06
N VAL A 268 -8.65 -2.49 5.88
CA VAL A 268 -7.86 -3.70 5.62
C VAL A 268 -8.76 -4.90 5.34
N GLY A 269 -9.77 -5.12 6.20
CA GLY A 269 -10.75 -6.20 6.03
C GLY A 269 -11.61 -6.03 4.76
N THR A 270 -11.97 -4.80 4.39
CA THR A 270 -12.71 -4.53 3.14
C THR A 270 -11.91 -4.98 1.92
N GLU A 271 -10.64 -4.56 1.81
CA GLU A 271 -9.81 -4.89 0.65
C GLU A 271 -9.40 -6.36 0.61
N ALA A 272 -9.07 -6.94 1.77
CA ALA A 272 -8.66 -8.34 1.85
C ALA A 272 -9.77 -9.28 1.39
N GLN A 273 -11.03 -8.90 1.61
CA GLN A 273 -12.19 -9.66 1.14
C GLN A 273 -12.51 -9.40 -0.34
N ALA A 274 -12.33 -8.16 -0.82
CA ALA A 274 -12.65 -7.79 -2.19
C ALA A 274 -11.61 -8.28 -3.20
N ASN A 275 -10.32 -8.16 -2.88
CA ASN A 275 -9.23 -8.44 -3.80
C ASN A 275 -8.00 -9.03 -3.06
N PRO A 276 -8.02 -10.32 -2.69
CA PRO A 276 -6.93 -10.94 -1.95
C PRO A 276 -5.61 -10.97 -2.74
N TRP A 277 -5.63 -10.96 -4.08
CA TRP A 277 -4.42 -10.91 -4.91
C TRP A 277 -3.67 -9.58 -4.78
N GLU A 278 -4.41 -8.47 -4.81
CA GLU A 278 -3.84 -7.14 -4.56
C GLU A 278 -3.28 -7.03 -3.15
N VAL A 279 -4.04 -7.48 -2.15
CA VAL A 279 -3.59 -7.38 -0.75
C VAL A 279 -2.37 -8.26 -0.51
N LEU A 280 -2.28 -9.47 -1.09
CA LEU A 280 -1.06 -10.29 -1.01
C LEU A 280 0.14 -9.58 -1.63
N HIS A 281 -0.04 -8.98 -2.81
CA HIS A 281 0.99 -8.19 -3.46
C HIS A 281 1.49 -7.07 -2.54
N LYS A 282 0.57 -6.32 -1.92
CA LYS A 282 0.89 -5.18 -1.05
C LYS A 282 1.48 -5.59 0.29
N ILE A 283 1.05 -6.69 0.91
CA ILE A 283 1.73 -7.23 2.10
C ILE A 283 3.18 -7.59 1.76
N ARG A 284 3.39 -8.17 0.56
CA ARG A 284 4.72 -8.61 0.15
C ARG A 284 5.61 -7.45 -0.30
N ASN A 285 5.09 -6.37 -0.89
CA ASN A 285 5.90 -5.29 -1.51
C ASN A 285 5.71 -3.90 -0.89
N GLY A 286 4.74 -3.74 0.00
CA GLY A 286 4.26 -2.43 0.43
C GLY A 286 3.39 -1.74 -0.64
N HIS A 287 2.64 -0.74 -0.18
CA HIS A 287 1.86 0.17 -1.02
C HIS A 287 2.75 1.31 -1.53
N PRO A 288 2.67 1.68 -2.82
CA PRO A 288 3.49 2.75 -3.39
C PRO A 288 3.12 4.14 -2.84
N GLY A 289 4.13 4.99 -2.59
CA GLY A 289 3.92 6.38 -2.16
C GLY A 289 3.62 6.58 -0.66
N VAL A 290 3.70 5.53 0.16
CA VAL A 290 3.54 5.61 1.62
C VAL A 290 4.52 4.68 2.33
N GLU A 291 4.78 4.86 3.64
CA GLU A 291 5.69 3.99 4.40
C GLU A 291 5.08 2.62 4.78
N MET A 292 4.35 1.98 3.86
CA MET A 292 3.86 0.63 4.12
C MET A 292 5.04 -0.36 4.10
N ILE A 293 5.24 -1.02 5.24
CA ILE A 293 6.22 -2.08 5.42
C ILE A 293 5.99 -3.24 4.44
N SER A 294 7.06 -3.95 4.09
CA SER A 294 7.03 -5.12 3.22
C SER A 294 7.48 -6.37 3.99
N LEU A 295 6.84 -7.50 3.72
CA LEU A 295 7.25 -8.80 4.26
C LEU A 295 8.13 -9.62 3.30
N ARG A 296 8.68 -9.02 2.22
CA ARG A 296 9.42 -9.73 1.16
C ARG A 296 10.62 -10.53 1.66
N ALA A 297 11.30 -10.04 2.68
CA ALA A 297 12.48 -10.68 3.24
C ALA A 297 12.15 -11.97 4.03
N PHE A 298 10.86 -12.21 4.32
CA PHE A 298 10.39 -13.38 5.03
C PHE A 298 9.80 -14.41 4.06
N ASP A 299 9.59 -15.63 4.57
CA ASP A 299 8.87 -16.66 3.84
C ASP A 299 7.48 -16.16 3.42
N ILE A 300 7.08 -16.43 2.17
CA ILE A 300 5.81 -15.93 1.63
C ILE A 300 4.60 -16.44 2.42
N GLN A 301 4.68 -17.61 3.06
CA GLN A 301 3.61 -18.13 3.89
C GLN A 301 3.27 -17.16 5.03
N ILE A 302 4.24 -16.37 5.54
CA ILE A 302 3.95 -15.33 6.53
C ILE A 302 3.04 -14.25 5.96
N ALA A 303 3.26 -13.81 4.72
CA ALA A 303 2.37 -12.85 4.05
C ALA A 303 0.98 -13.44 3.79
N VAL A 304 0.91 -14.72 3.44
CA VAL A 304 -0.35 -15.46 3.21
C VAL A 304 -1.13 -15.64 4.51
N ASP A 305 -0.47 -15.95 5.61
CA ASP A 305 -1.06 -16.05 6.94
C ASP A 305 -1.61 -14.67 7.39
N VAL A 306 -0.85 -13.59 7.17
CA VAL A 306 -1.30 -12.21 7.43
C VAL A 306 -2.54 -11.86 6.59
N LEU A 307 -2.55 -12.23 5.30
CA LEU A 307 -3.73 -12.04 4.46
C LEU A 307 -4.94 -12.84 4.97
N ALA A 308 -4.74 -14.10 5.38
CA ALA A 308 -5.81 -14.92 5.96
C ALA A 308 -6.39 -14.26 7.22
N TYR A 309 -5.54 -13.72 8.10
CA TYR A 309 -5.99 -12.95 9.26
C TYR A 309 -6.70 -11.65 8.86
N ALA A 310 -6.15 -10.90 7.91
CA ALA A 310 -6.74 -9.65 7.42
C ALA A 310 -8.18 -9.82 6.93
N ARG A 311 -8.51 -10.97 6.35
CA ARG A 311 -9.89 -11.31 5.93
C ARG A 311 -10.85 -11.60 7.08
N THR A 312 -10.34 -11.83 8.28
CA THR A 312 -11.15 -11.96 9.51
C THR A 312 -11.48 -10.61 10.15
N LEU A 313 -10.76 -9.55 9.76
CA LEU A 313 -10.97 -8.21 10.29
C LEU A 313 -12.31 -7.63 9.79
N PRO A 314 -12.91 -6.70 10.55
CA PRO A 314 -14.20 -6.13 10.18
C PRO A 314 -14.17 -5.43 8.82
N ALA A 315 -14.86 -6.01 7.83
CA ALA A 315 -15.27 -5.30 6.63
C ALA A 315 -16.38 -4.28 6.97
N LYS A 316 -16.45 -3.17 6.23
CA LYS A 316 -17.49 -2.11 6.27
C LYS A 316 -18.27 -2.02 7.59
#